data_AF-A0A3M1Y3A4-F1
#
_entry.id   AF-A0A3M1Y3A4-F1
#
_cell.length_a   1.000
_cell.length_b   1.000
_cell.length_c   1.000
_cell.angle_alpha   90.00
_cell.angle_beta   90.00
_cell.angle_gamma   90.00
#
_symmetry.space_group_name_H-M   'P 1'
#
loop_
_entity.id
_entity.type
_entity.pdbx_description
1 polymer ?
#
loop_
_entity_poly.entity_id
_entity_poly.type
_entity_poly.pdbx_seq_one_letter_code
_entity_poly.pdbx_strand_id
1 'polypeptide(L)'
;MTDETPHSVEPIPPEEARAILDAAIRERLGDDWDDEHTGWTLISGHDYMARLNKGRVNIDFYVDLLGNVRVEEKPITPGQDQGRVTAWLILGGSMVLALIIARLAGFL
;
A
#
# COMPACT_ATOMS: atom_id res chain seq x y z
N MET A 1 45.61 0.80 23.15
CA MET A 1 44.58 -0.26 23.22
C MET A 1 43.34 0.42 23.78
N THR A 2 42.58 1.05 22.88
CA THR A 2 41.31 1.69 23.20
C THR A 2 40.25 0.77 22.64
N ASP A 3 39.70 -0.06 23.51
CA ASP A 3 38.57 -0.91 23.24
C ASP A 3 37.33 -0.01 23.33
N GLU A 4 37.04 0.71 22.24
CA GLU A 4 35.75 1.39 22.07
C GLU A 4 34.70 0.31 21.89
N THR A 5 34.11 -0.13 22.99
CA THR A 5 32.91 -0.96 22.97
C THR A 5 31.87 -0.24 22.13
N PRO A 6 31.34 -0.85 21.05
CA PRO A 6 30.36 -0.19 20.21
C PRO A 6 29.17 0.16 21.11
N HIS A 7 28.79 1.45 21.13
CA HIS A 7 27.63 1.92 21.86
C HIS A 7 26.43 1.03 21.50
N SER A 8 26.03 0.17 22.44
CA SER A 8 24.84 -0.65 22.31
C SER A 8 23.65 0.29 22.35
N VAL A 9 23.15 0.66 21.17
CA VAL A 9 21.89 1.38 21.05
C VAL A 9 20.81 0.47 21.62
N GLU A 10 20.14 0.91 22.68
CA GLU A 10 18.99 0.19 23.24
C GLU A 10 17.77 0.51 22.37
N PRO A 11 17.25 -0.46 21.60
CA PRO A 11 16.12 -0.23 20.73
C PRO A 11 14.85 -0.02 21.54
N ILE A 12 13.95 0.83 21.06
CA ILE A 12 12.62 0.96 21.65
C ILE A 12 11.89 -0.39 21.61
N PRO A 13 11.05 -0.70 22.62
CA PRO A 13 10.23 -1.89 22.58
C PRO A 13 9.13 -1.77 21.49
N PRO A 14 8.65 -2.90 20.93
CA PRO A 14 7.63 -2.89 19.87
C PRO A 14 6.34 -2.16 20.25
N GLU A 15 5.93 -2.22 21.51
CA GLU A 15 4.72 -1.53 21.99
C GLU A 15 4.86 -0.01 21.97
N GLU A 16 6.07 0.51 22.29
CA GLU A 16 6.38 1.92 22.21
C GLU A 16 6.46 2.38 20.75
N ALA A 17 7.08 1.58 19.88
CA ALA A 17 7.11 1.84 18.44
C ALA A 17 5.69 1.95 17.86
N ARG A 18 4.79 1.04 18.25
CA ARG A 18 3.40 1.05 17.82
C ARG A 18 2.65 2.32 18.29
N ALA A 19 2.86 2.73 19.54
CA ALA A 19 2.26 3.95 20.07
C ALA A 19 2.74 5.22 19.33
N ILE A 20 4.03 5.29 19.02
CA ILE A 20 4.61 6.39 18.21
C ILE A 20 3.98 6.39 16.81
N LEU A 21 3.82 5.21 16.22
CA LEU A 21 3.27 5.06 14.88
C LEU A 21 1.80 5.46 14.81
N ASP A 22 0.99 5.03 15.78
CA ASP A 22 -0.41 5.43 15.91
C ASP A 22 -0.55 6.95 16.12
N ALA A 23 0.30 7.55 16.94
CA ALA A 23 0.33 9.00 17.15
C ALA A 23 0.66 9.74 15.85
N ALA A 24 1.67 9.29 15.10
CA ALA A 24 2.05 9.89 13.83
C ALA A 24 0.95 9.75 12.75
N ILE A 25 0.25 8.62 12.72
CA ILE A 25 -0.89 8.42 11.82
C ILE A 25 -1.99 9.44 12.12
N ARG A 26 -2.40 9.57 13.39
CA ARG A 26 -3.44 10.53 13.79
C ARG A 26 -3.02 11.98 13.54
N GLU A 27 -1.77 12.34 13.83
CA GLU A 27 -1.24 13.67 13.54
C GLU A 27 -1.31 14.00 12.05
N ARG A 28 -0.97 13.02 11.19
CA ARG A 28 -0.89 13.24 9.74
C ARG A 28 -2.24 13.15 9.02
N LEU A 29 -3.14 12.29 9.49
CA LEU A 29 -4.37 11.91 8.79
C LEU A 29 -5.67 12.32 9.53
N GLY A 30 -5.57 12.71 10.80
CA GLY A 30 -6.71 13.03 11.67
C GLY A 30 -7.14 11.86 12.56
N ASP A 31 -8.01 12.13 13.52
CA ASP A 31 -8.51 11.10 14.46
C ASP A 31 -9.41 10.06 13.76
N ASP A 32 -10.24 10.51 12.81
CA ASP A 32 -11.15 9.64 12.03
C ASP A 32 -10.46 9.07 10.78
N TRP A 33 -9.14 8.85 10.85
CA TRP A 33 -8.39 8.38 9.68
C TRP A 33 -8.86 7.00 9.21
N ASP A 34 -9.44 6.18 10.07
CA ASP A 34 -9.90 4.81 9.80
C ASP A 34 -11.41 4.71 9.53
N ASP A 35 -12.08 5.85 9.28
CA ASP A 35 -13.50 5.87 8.93
C ASP A 35 -13.81 4.92 7.75
N GLU A 36 -14.84 4.09 7.91
CA GLU A 36 -15.16 3.00 6.98
C GLU A 36 -15.52 3.50 5.57
N HIS A 37 -16.05 4.73 5.45
CA HIS A 37 -16.55 5.25 4.19
C HIS A 37 -15.59 6.24 3.51
N THR A 38 -14.82 6.98 4.30
CA THR A 38 -14.03 8.12 3.83
C THR A 38 -12.58 8.07 4.29
N GLY A 39 -12.24 7.17 5.20
CA GLY A 39 -10.92 7.01 5.77
C GLY A 39 -9.90 6.33 4.86
N TRP A 40 -8.78 5.99 5.46
CA TRP A 40 -7.68 5.23 4.91
C TRP A 40 -7.82 3.77 5.35
N THR A 41 -7.54 2.87 4.44
CA THR A 41 -7.55 1.43 4.73
C THR A 41 -6.15 0.97 5.11
N LEU A 42 -6.02 0.31 6.26
CA LEU A 42 -4.79 -0.38 6.65
C LEU A 42 -4.58 -1.61 5.75
N ILE A 43 -3.52 -1.58 4.95
CA ILE A 43 -3.16 -2.67 4.03
C ILE A 43 -2.22 -3.67 4.69
N SER A 44 -1.26 -3.17 5.46
CA SER A 44 -0.25 -3.96 6.17
C SER A 44 0.22 -3.18 7.38
N GLY A 45 0.39 -3.86 8.52
CA GLY A 45 0.87 -3.23 9.75
C GLY A 45 1.68 -4.20 10.59
N HIS A 46 2.79 -3.72 11.13
CA HIS A 46 3.57 -4.35 12.20
C HIS A 46 4.10 -3.25 13.14
N ASP A 47 4.79 -3.62 14.21
CA ASP A 47 5.14 -2.69 15.31
C ASP A 47 5.95 -1.44 14.90
N TYR A 48 6.61 -1.49 13.74
CA TYR A 48 7.51 -0.45 13.23
C TYR A 48 7.08 0.10 11.87
N MET A 49 5.94 -0.36 11.33
CA MET A 49 5.46 0.09 10.03
C MET A 49 3.94 -0.05 9.89
N ALA A 50 3.32 0.96 9.28
CA ALA A 50 1.97 0.82 8.75
C ALA A 50 1.91 1.35 7.31
N ARG A 51 1.27 0.56 6.44
CA ARG A 51 0.89 0.97 5.09
C ARG A 51 -0.60 1.21 5.04
N LEU A 52 -0.95 2.41 4.64
CA LEU A 52 -2.32 2.88 4.49
C LEU A 52 -2.59 3.23 3.02
N ASN A 53 -3.80 2.94 2.56
CA ASN A 53 -4.25 3.28 1.21
C ASN A 53 -5.51 4.15 1.27
N LYS A 54 -5.58 5.14 0.38
CA LYS A 54 -6.81 5.88 0.09
C LYS A 54 -6.92 6.11 -1.40
N GLY A 55 -7.77 5.31 -2.05
CA GLY A 55 -7.99 5.36 -3.50
C GLY A 55 -6.70 5.12 -4.27
N ARG A 56 -6.10 6.18 -4.81
CA ARG A 56 -4.89 6.12 -5.66
C ARG A 56 -3.58 6.43 -4.96
N VAL A 57 -3.60 6.54 -3.64
CA VAL A 57 -2.42 6.93 -2.84
C VAL A 57 -2.17 5.88 -1.79
N ASN A 58 -0.92 5.44 -1.68
CA ASN A 58 -0.41 4.71 -0.53
C ASN A 58 0.45 5.66 0.30
N ILE A 59 0.32 5.58 1.61
CA ILE A 59 1.18 6.26 2.56
C ILE A 59 1.77 5.22 3.51
N ASP A 60 3.09 5.25 3.64
CA ASP A 60 3.85 4.35 4.49
C ASP A 60 4.38 5.14 5.69
N PHE A 61 4.05 4.69 6.88
CA PHE A 61 4.61 5.18 8.14
C PHE A 61 5.64 4.17 8.61
N TYR A 62 6.82 4.64 8.98
CA TYR A 62 7.90 3.85 9.53
C TYR A 62 8.38 4.48 10.84
N VAL A 63 8.69 3.65 11.81
CA VAL A 63 9.37 4.05 13.04
C VAL A 63 10.68 3.28 13.10
N ASP A 64 11.80 3.98 13.32
CA ASP A 64 13.09 3.33 13.53
C ASP A 64 13.26 2.85 14.98
N LEU A 65 14.36 2.12 15.25
CA LEU A 65 14.65 1.59 16.58
C LEU A 65 14.93 2.68 17.63
N LEU A 66 15.07 3.94 17.21
CA LEU A 66 15.29 5.11 18.05
C LEU A 66 14.02 5.95 18.23
N GLY A 67 12.90 5.55 17.64
CA GLY A 67 11.63 6.27 17.71
C GLY A 67 11.46 7.39 16.68
N ASN A 68 12.35 7.53 15.69
CA ASN A 68 12.16 8.52 14.64
C ASN A 68 11.12 8.02 13.63
N VAL A 69 10.16 8.89 13.31
CA VAL A 69 9.11 8.62 12.32
C VAL A 69 9.56 9.07 10.94
N ARG A 70 9.36 8.21 9.94
CA ARG A 70 9.48 8.54 8.52
C ARG A 70 8.18 8.24 7.81
N VAL A 71 7.70 9.21 7.03
CA VAL A 71 6.47 9.09 6.24
C VAL A 71 6.81 9.16 4.76
N GLU A 72 6.34 8.18 3.99
CA GLU A 72 6.54 8.13 2.54
C GLU A 72 5.21 8.01 1.81
N GLU A 73 4.90 8.98 0.96
CA GLU A 73 3.73 8.93 0.08
C GLU A 73 4.13 8.42 -1.30
N LYS A 74 3.41 7.41 -1.78
CA LYS A 74 3.64 6.79 -3.09
C LYS A 74 2.30 6.71 -3.84
N PRO A 75 2.22 7.20 -5.08
CA PRO A 75 1.07 6.89 -5.93
C PRO A 75 1.03 5.37 -6.17
N ILE A 76 -0.16 4.76 -6.22
CA ILE A 76 -0.21 3.35 -6.66
C ILE A 76 0.28 3.27 -8.10
N THR A 77 1.20 2.33 -8.32
CA THR A 77 1.76 2.05 -9.64
C THR A 77 0.61 1.77 -10.63
N PRO A 78 0.55 2.45 -11.79
CA PRO A 78 -0.56 2.32 -12.75
C PRO A 78 -0.79 0.90 -13.29
N GLY A 79 0.16 -0.03 -13.07
CA GLY A 79 0.02 -1.44 -13.46
C GLY A 79 -1.19 -2.15 -12.84
N GLN A 80 -1.67 -1.71 -11.66
CA GLN A 80 -2.81 -2.35 -10.99
C GLN A 80 -4.18 -2.00 -11.61
N ASP A 81 -4.31 -0.81 -12.22
CA ASP A 81 -5.50 -0.47 -13.04
C ASP A 81 -5.44 -1.07 -14.45
N GLN A 82 -4.22 -1.29 -14.97
CA GLN A 82 -4.01 -1.79 -16.32
C GLN A 82 -4.50 -3.22 -16.51
N GLY A 83 -4.48 -4.05 -15.46
CA GLY A 83 -4.95 -5.43 -15.52
C GLY A 83 -6.42 -5.55 -15.93
N ARG A 84 -7.30 -4.73 -15.34
CA ARG A 84 -8.73 -4.76 -15.64
C ARG A 84 -9.02 -4.32 -17.08
N VAL A 85 -8.38 -3.25 -17.55
CA VAL A 85 -8.55 -2.77 -18.93
C VAL A 85 -8.04 -3.79 -19.94
N THR A 86 -6.89 -4.41 -19.66
CA THR A 86 -6.31 -5.46 -20.50
C THR A 86 -7.23 -6.67 -20.59
N ALA A 87 -7.82 -7.10 -19.46
CA ALA A 87 -8.79 -8.20 -19.43
C ALA A 87 -10.02 -7.90 -20.31
N TRP A 88 -10.57 -6.68 -20.22
CA TRP A 88 -11.69 -6.26 -21.06
C TRP A 88 -11.34 -6.19 -22.54
N LEU A 89 -10.14 -5.74 -22.90
CA LEU A 89 -9.67 -5.73 -24.30
C LEU A 89 -9.52 -7.14 -24.87
N ILE A 90 -8.95 -8.07 -24.10
CA ILE A 90 -8.82 -9.47 -24.51
C ILE A 90 -10.19 -10.11 -24.68
N LEU A 91 -11.10 -9.90 -23.72
CA LEU A 91 -12.46 -10.44 -23.78
C LEU A 91 -13.25 -9.87 -24.97
N GLY A 92 -13.18 -8.55 -25.19
CA GLY A 92 -13.82 -7.91 -26.34
C GLY A 92 -13.23 -8.40 -27.66
N GLY A 93 -11.90 -8.48 -27.75
CA GLY A 93 -11.19 -8.98 -28.93
C GLY A 93 -11.53 -10.43 -29.25
N SER A 94 -11.62 -11.30 -28.24
CA SER A 94 -11.99 -12.71 -28.44
C SER A 94 -13.42 -12.88 -28.91
N MET A 95 -14.36 -12.07 -28.40
CA MET A 95 -15.75 -12.05 -28.83
C MET A 95 -15.87 -11.63 -30.32
N VAL A 96 -15.16 -10.56 -30.70
CA VAL A 96 -15.12 -10.09 -32.09
C VAL A 96 -14.51 -11.15 -33.00
N LEU A 97 -13.40 -11.77 -32.59
CA LEU A 97 -12.76 -12.84 -33.36
C LEU A 97 -13.69 -14.05 -33.54
N ALA A 98 -14.40 -14.45 -32.47
CA ALA A 98 -15.37 -15.53 -32.53
C ALA A 98 -16.51 -15.22 -33.52
N LEU A 99 -17.01 -13.98 -33.53
CA LEU A 99 -18.03 -13.54 -34.50
C LEU A 99 -17.53 -13.58 -35.95
N ILE A 100 -16.28 -13.16 -36.18
CA ILE A 100 -15.67 -13.24 -37.52
C ILE A 100 -15.56 -14.69 -37.98
N ILE A 101 -15.10 -15.58 -37.11
CA ILE A 101 -14.99 -17.02 -37.41
C ILE A 101 -16.39 -17.62 -37.67
N ALA A 102 -17.38 -17.32 -36.83
CA ALA A 102 -18.74 -17.81 -36.99
C ALA A 102 -19.36 -17.36 -38.33
N ARG A 103 -19.12 -16.10 -38.72
CA ARG A 103 -19.54 -15.54 -40.01
C ARG A 103 -18.88 -16.27 -41.19
N LEU A 104 -17.57 -16.51 -41.13
CA LEU A 104 -16.83 -17.21 -42.18
C LEU A 104 -17.24 -18.68 -42.31
N ALA A 105 -17.58 -19.32 -41.19
CA ALA A 105 -18.06 -20.70 -41.14
C ALA A 105 -19.54 -20.84 -41.55
N GLY A 106 -20.24 -19.72 -41.80
CA GLY A 106 -21.64 -19.71 -42.23
C GLY A 106 -22.66 -20.00 -41.13
N PHE A 107 -22.27 -19.91 -39.86
CA PHE A 107 -23.19 -20.00 -38.71
C PHE A 107 -23.99 -18.71 -38.48
N LEU A 108 -23.56 -17.60 -39.09
CA LEU A 108 -24.20 -16.28 -39.04
C LEU A 108 -24.19 -15.64 -40.42
#